data_AF-R5EW93-F1
#
_entry.id   AF-R5EW93-F1
#
_cell.length_a   1.000
_cell.length_b   1.000
_cell.length_c   1.000
_cell.angle_alpha   90.00
_cell.angle_beta   90.00
_cell.angle_gamma   90.00
#
_symmetry.space_group_name_H-M   'P 1'
#
loop_
_entity.id
_entity.type
_entity.pdbx_description
1 polymer ?
#
loop_
_entity_poly.entity_id
_entity_poly.type
_entity_poly.pdbx_seq_one_letter_code
_entity_poly.pdbx_strand_id
1 'polypeptide(L)'
;MEKKARIGRSALLIIGIIYTALGGTFVILGIALAALLRDSDAFMVGLIFGGIGAIFLILGIIFLIVELCKKKRSDALLASGHYVLGEVVDIAANINVNVNGRYPYYIIVQYIDPHGVRHIFKSPSLRIFRDPELIGKKVKVYVEDDNFKHYYVDVDEILPKYVEH
;
A
#
# COMPACT_ATOMS: atom_id res chain seq x y z
N MET A 1 -16.82 12.88 -10.81
CA MET A 1 -15.91 11.72 -10.70
C MET A 1 -14.81 12.08 -9.71
N GLU A 2 -14.96 11.63 -8.46
CA GLU A 2 -14.05 11.96 -7.35
C GLU A 2 -12.65 11.41 -7.58
N LYS A 3 -11.64 12.29 -7.49
CA LYS A 3 -10.24 11.88 -7.42
C LYS A 3 -9.95 11.48 -5.98
N LYS A 4 -10.08 10.16 -5.68
CA LYS A 4 -9.56 9.53 -4.47
C LYS A 4 -8.16 10.05 -4.19
N ALA A 5 -7.87 10.45 -2.94
CA ALA A 5 -6.54 10.87 -2.55
C ALA A 5 -5.56 9.78 -3.00
N ARG A 6 -4.60 10.14 -3.86
CA ARG A 6 -3.63 9.20 -4.40
C ARG A 6 -2.74 8.75 -3.25
N ILE A 7 -3.16 7.69 -2.56
CA ILE A 7 -2.30 6.78 -1.81
C ILE A 7 -1.08 6.59 -2.70
N GLY A 8 0.06 7.15 -2.30
CA GLY A 8 1.30 6.98 -3.05
C GLY A 8 1.47 5.48 -3.25
N ARG A 9 1.70 5.04 -4.50
CA ARG A 9 1.85 3.61 -4.81
C ARG A 9 2.79 2.99 -3.78
N SER A 10 2.28 2.04 -2.99
CA SER A 10 3.07 1.36 -1.96
C SER A 10 4.36 0.84 -2.59
N ALA A 11 5.50 1.00 -1.92
CA ALA A 11 6.79 0.57 -2.47
C ALA A 11 6.74 -0.91 -2.89
N LEU A 12 6.02 -1.74 -2.14
CA LEU A 12 5.75 -3.14 -2.47
C LEU A 12 5.03 -3.34 -3.81
N LEU A 13 4.09 -2.46 -4.18
CA LEU A 13 3.41 -2.51 -5.48
C LEU A 13 4.39 -2.20 -6.61
N ILE A 14 5.23 -1.18 -6.44
CA ILE A 14 6.23 -0.78 -7.44
C ILE A 14 7.24 -1.92 -7.62
N ILE A 15 7.75 -2.47 -6.52
CA ILE A 15 8.66 -3.62 -6.51
C ILE A 15 7.99 -4.82 -7.18
N GLY A 16 6.76 -5.16 -6.82
CA GLY A 16 6.02 -6.28 -7.41
C GLY A 16 5.85 -6.16 -8.93
N ILE A 17 5.54 -4.96 -9.45
CA ILE A 17 5.46 -4.69 -10.89
C ILE A 17 6.82 -4.90 -11.56
N ILE A 18 7.90 -4.36 -10.99
CA ILE A 18 9.26 -4.49 -11.54
C ILE A 18 9.68 -5.96 -11.60
N TYR A 19 9.49 -6.70 -10.50
CA TYR A 19 9.85 -8.12 -10.41
C TYR A 19 9.03 -8.99 -11.39
N THR A 20 7.74 -8.69 -11.56
CA THR A 20 6.88 -9.42 -12.51
C THR A 20 7.29 -9.13 -13.95
N ALA A 21 7.59 -7.88 -14.30
CA ALA A 21 8.05 -7.50 -15.63
C ALA A 21 9.41 -8.16 -15.95
N LEU A 22 10.37 -8.05 -15.02
CA LEU A 22 11.70 -8.66 -15.16
C LEU A 22 11.58 -10.19 -15.29
N GLY A 23 10.91 -10.86 -14.36
CA GLY A 23 10.69 -12.30 -14.41
C GLY A 23 10.02 -12.75 -15.70
N GLY A 24 9.00 -12.01 -16.16
CA GLY A 24 8.31 -12.28 -17.43
C GLY A 24 9.24 -12.21 -18.63
N THR A 25 10.11 -11.20 -18.70
CA THR A 25 11.11 -11.10 -19.78
C THR A 25 12.10 -12.27 -19.77
N PHE A 26 12.58 -12.70 -18.60
CA PHE A 26 13.49 -13.83 -18.48
C PHE A 26 12.82 -15.17 -18.86
N VAL A 27 11.54 -15.36 -18.51
CA VAL A 27 10.77 -16.55 -18.91
C VAL A 27 10.55 -16.58 -20.42
N ILE A 28 10.12 -15.46 -21.02
CA ILE A 28 9.90 -15.37 -22.47
C ILE A 28 11.20 -15.61 -23.23
N LEU A 29 12.30 -14.98 -22.78
CA LEU A 29 13.62 -15.16 -23.37
C LEU A 29 14.10 -16.61 -23.24
N GLY A 30 13.96 -17.22 -22.06
CA GLY A 30 14.36 -18.62 -21.81
C GLY A 30 13.58 -19.62 -22.68
N ILE A 31 12.25 -19.43 -22.81
CA ILE A 31 11.41 -20.24 -23.69
C ILE A 31 11.79 -20.02 -25.16
N ALA A 32 11.98 -18.77 -25.58
CA ALA A 32 12.37 -18.45 -26.94
C ALA A 32 13.73 -19.06 -27.29
N LEU A 33 14.72 -18.98 -26.38
CA LEU A 33 16.03 -19.58 -26.56
C LEU A 33 15.93 -21.11 -26.70
N ALA A 34 15.19 -21.75 -25.80
CA ALA A 34 14.99 -23.20 -25.82
C ALA A 34 14.21 -23.70 -27.05
N ALA A 35 13.33 -22.86 -27.62
CA ALA A 35 12.51 -23.21 -28.77
C ALA A 35 13.16 -22.89 -30.13
N LEU A 36 13.86 -21.75 -30.27
CA LEU A 36 14.53 -21.36 -31.51
C LEU A 36 15.88 -22.04 -31.68
N LEU A 37 16.67 -22.10 -30.62
CA LEU A 37 18.02 -22.65 -30.64
C LEU A 37 17.91 -24.05 -30.06
N ARG A 38 17.48 -25.00 -30.90
CA ARG A 38 17.25 -26.40 -30.54
C ARG A 38 18.56 -27.19 -30.36
N ASP A 39 19.64 -26.51 -30.05
CA ASP A 39 20.94 -27.07 -29.70
C ASP A 39 20.96 -27.48 -28.23
N SER A 40 21.68 -28.55 -27.90
CA SER A 40 21.79 -29.12 -26.54
C SER A 40 22.18 -28.07 -25.49
N ASP A 41 23.12 -27.20 -25.84
CA ASP A 41 23.65 -26.16 -24.96
C ASP A 41 22.67 -25.00 -24.78
N ALA A 42 21.98 -24.61 -25.85
CA ALA A 42 20.98 -23.54 -25.81
C ALA A 42 19.71 -23.95 -25.07
N PHE A 43 19.34 -25.24 -25.11
CA PHE A 43 18.27 -25.79 -24.30
C PHE A 43 18.61 -25.74 -22.80
N MET A 44 19.83 -26.10 -22.41
CA MET A 44 20.32 -25.99 -21.02
C MET A 44 20.29 -24.53 -20.54
N VAL A 45 20.80 -23.60 -21.35
CA VAL A 45 20.79 -22.16 -21.02
C VAL A 45 19.35 -21.63 -20.90
N GLY A 46 18.47 -22.01 -21.82
CA GLY A 46 17.05 -21.66 -21.78
C GLY A 46 16.34 -22.16 -20.52
N LEU A 47 16.66 -23.38 -20.06
CA LEU A 47 16.12 -23.94 -18.83
C LEU A 47 16.57 -23.14 -17.59
N ILE A 48 17.84 -22.74 -17.54
CA ILE A 48 18.40 -21.94 -16.43
C ILE A 48 17.75 -20.55 -16.41
N PHE A 49 17.72 -19.86 -17.55
CA PHE A 49 17.10 -18.53 -17.66
C PHE A 49 15.60 -18.57 -17.37
N GLY A 50 14.89 -19.58 -17.89
CA GLY A 50 13.48 -19.79 -17.63
C GLY A 50 13.19 -20.10 -16.16
N GLY A 51 14.00 -20.94 -15.53
CA GLY A 51 13.88 -21.27 -14.11
C GLY A 51 14.10 -20.06 -13.20
N ILE A 52 15.16 -19.29 -13.44
CA ILE A 52 15.44 -18.05 -12.70
C ILE A 52 14.31 -17.03 -12.92
N GLY A 53 13.89 -16.83 -14.17
CA GLY A 53 12.77 -15.96 -14.52
C GLY A 53 11.48 -16.35 -13.81
N ALA A 54 11.19 -17.65 -13.72
CA ALA A 54 10.02 -18.16 -13.04
C ALA A 54 10.05 -17.84 -11.53
N ILE A 55 11.19 -17.97 -10.87
CA ILE A 55 11.35 -17.59 -9.45
C ILE A 55 11.04 -16.09 -9.26
N PHE A 56 11.63 -15.23 -10.09
CA PHE A 56 11.37 -13.78 -10.02
C PHE A 56 9.90 -13.44 -10.30
N LEU A 57 9.27 -14.13 -11.26
CA LEU A 57 7.86 -13.95 -11.60
C LEU A 57 6.94 -14.38 -10.46
N ILE A 58 7.22 -15.52 -9.81
CA ILE A 58 6.46 -16.00 -8.64
C ILE A 58 6.56 -14.98 -7.50
N LEU A 59 7.77 -14.49 -7.19
CA LEU A 59 7.97 -13.48 -6.15
C LEU A 59 7.23 -12.17 -6.47
N GLY A 60 7.30 -11.71 -7.73
CA GLY A 60 6.56 -10.53 -8.18
C GLY A 60 5.04 -10.67 -8.01
N ILE A 61 4.49 -11.82 -8.39
CA ILE A 61 3.07 -12.14 -8.23
C ILE A 61 2.67 -12.16 -6.75
N ILE A 62 3.47 -12.77 -5.87
CA ILE A 62 3.19 -12.80 -4.43
C ILE A 62 3.08 -11.37 -3.86
N PHE A 63 4.03 -10.48 -4.19
CA PHE A 63 3.98 -9.09 -3.73
C PHE A 63 2.76 -8.34 -4.24
N LEU A 64 2.37 -8.56 -5.51
CA LEU A 64 1.16 -7.99 -6.09
C LEU A 64 -0.11 -8.49 -5.39
N ILE A 65 -0.20 -9.80 -5.11
CA ILE A 65 -1.36 -10.39 -4.42
C ILE A 65 -1.51 -9.80 -3.01
N VAL A 66 -0.43 -9.70 -2.25
CA VAL A 66 -0.46 -9.13 -0.88
C VAL A 66 -1.00 -7.70 -0.90
N GLU A 67 -0.56 -6.88 -1.86
CA GLU A 67 -1.02 -5.50 -1.98
C GLU A 67 -2.50 -5.41 -2.41
N LEU A 68 -2.92 -6.26 -3.35
CA LEU A 68 -4.32 -6.33 -3.79
C LEU A 68 -5.24 -6.76 -2.64
N CYS A 69 -4.82 -7.75 -1.84
CA CYS A 69 -5.56 -8.20 -0.67
C CYS A 69 -5.66 -7.10 0.39
N LYS A 70 -4.57 -6.37 0.65
CA LYS A 70 -4.59 -5.20 1.55
C LYS A 70 -5.61 -4.16 1.09
N LYS A 71 -5.58 -3.80 -0.19
CA LYS A 71 -6.51 -2.82 -0.76
C LYS A 71 -7.96 -3.29 -0.67
N LYS A 72 -8.24 -4.55 -1.07
CA LYS A 72 -9.58 -5.13 -0.95
C LYS A 72 -10.10 -5.13 0.47
N ARG A 73 -9.23 -5.38 1.46
CA ARG A 73 -9.63 -5.37 2.86
C ARG A 73 -9.98 -3.96 3.34
N SER A 74 -9.18 -2.95 2.99
CA SER A 74 -9.52 -1.56 3.27
C SER A 74 -10.83 -1.14 2.59
N ASP A 75 -11.03 -1.53 1.32
CA ASP A 75 -12.28 -1.26 0.60
C ASP A 75 -13.49 -2.00 1.24
N ALA A 76 -13.29 -3.21 1.78
CA ALA A 76 -14.32 -3.96 2.49
C ALA A 76 -14.69 -3.33 3.84
N LEU A 77 -13.71 -2.77 4.58
CA LEU A 77 -13.97 -2.02 5.82
C LEU A 77 -14.71 -0.70 5.54
N LEU A 78 -14.41 -0.05 4.42
CA LEU A 78 -15.18 1.10 3.95
C LEU A 78 -16.62 0.69 3.58
N ALA A 79 -16.80 -0.48 2.95
CA ALA A 79 -18.10 -0.98 2.54
C ALA A 79 -18.95 -1.52 3.71
N SER A 80 -18.35 -2.02 4.79
CA SER A 80 -19.09 -2.47 5.97
C SER A 80 -19.74 -1.30 6.73
N GLY A 81 -19.21 -0.08 6.59
CA GLY A 81 -19.79 1.13 7.15
C GLY A 81 -19.71 1.23 8.68
N HIS A 82 -19.04 0.29 9.35
CA HIS A 82 -18.84 0.33 10.80
C HIS A 82 -17.67 1.26 11.12
N TYR A 83 -17.96 2.42 11.70
CA TYR A 83 -16.95 3.41 12.05
C TYR A 83 -17.10 3.91 13.49
N VAL A 84 -15.98 4.23 14.11
CA VAL A 84 -15.90 5.00 15.35
C VAL A 84 -15.42 6.41 15.04
N LEU A 85 -15.91 7.38 15.80
CA LEU A 85 -15.46 8.77 15.69
C LEU A 85 -14.24 8.96 16.61
N GLY A 86 -13.07 9.05 16.01
CA GLY A 86 -11.83 9.41 16.71
C GLY A 86 -11.52 10.91 16.57
N GLU A 87 -10.72 11.43 17.47
CA GLU A 87 -10.23 12.81 17.46
C GLU A 87 -8.77 12.84 17.02
N VAL A 88 -8.40 13.77 16.15
CA VAL A 88 -7.01 13.98 15.75
C VAL A 88 -6.23 14.60 16.90
N VAL A 89 -5.24 13.89 17.42
CA VAL A 89 -4.43 14.35 18.55
C VAL A 89 -3.07 14.89 18.13
N ASP A 90 -2.50 14.37 17.05
CA ASP A 90 -1.16 14.76 16.60
C ASP A 90 -0.92 14.42 15.11
N ILE A 91 0.13 15.01 14.52
CA ILE A 91 0.60 14.75 13.16
C ILE A 91 2.10 14.52 13.21
N ALA A 92 2.53 13.29 12.94
CA ALA A 92 3.92 12.87 13.05
C ALA A 92 4.51 12.52 11.69
N ALA A 93 5.81 12.80 11.50
CA ALA A 93 6.55 12.38 10.32
C ALA A 93 6.91 10.89 10.42
N ASN A 94 6.73 10.16 9.32
CA ASN A 94 7.20 8.78 9.21
C ASN A 94 8.70 8.78 8.89
N ILE A 95 9.53 8.83 9.94
CA ILE A 95 10.99 8.79 9.83
C ILE A 95 11.53 7.49 9.20
N ASN A 96 10.73 6.42 9.19
CA ASN A 96 11.15 5.12 8.63
C ASN A 96 10.98 5.05 7.10
N VAL A 97 10.31 6.02 6.48
CA VAL A 97 10.04 6.02 5.04
C VAL A 97 10.56 7.32 4.44
N ASN A 98 11.55 7.22 3.55
CA ASN A 98 12.04 8.36 2.79
C ASN A 98 11.56 8.22 1.34
N VAL A 99 10.80 9.21 0.85
CA VAL A 99 10.36 9.29 -0.55
C VAL A 99 10.93 10.57 -1.15
N ASN A 100 11.93 10.44 -2.03
CA ASN A 100 12.58 11.56 -2.72
C ASN A 100 13.14 12.64 -1.76
N GLY A 101 13.78 12.22 -0.67
CA GLY A 101 14.35 13.13 0.33
C GLY A 101 13.32 13.74 1.29
N ARG A 102 12.04 13.37 1.18
CA ARG A 102 10.96 13.84 2.06
C ARG A 102 10.37 12.69 2.86
N TYR A 103 10.14 12.93 4.14
CA TYR A 103 9.46 12.00 5.04
C TYR A 103 7.94 12.27 4.97
N PRO A 104 7.11 11.29 4.60
CA PRO A 104 5.68 11.49 4.57
C PRO A 104 5.12 11.57 6.00
N TYR A 105 4.05 12.32 6.20
CA TYR A 105 3.41 12.51 7.51
C TYR A 105 2.24 11.52 7.67
N TYR A 106 1.88 11.19 8.91
CA TYR A 106 0.64 10.49 9.22
C TYR A 106 -0.07 11.18 10.38
N ILE A 107 -1.39 11.10 10.37
CA ILE A 107 -2.26 11.66 11.39
C ILE A 107 -2.48 10.61 12.47
N ILE A 108 -2.32 11.01 13.73
CA ILE A 108 -2.58 10.18 14.90
C ILE A 108 -3.98 10.54 15.40
N VAL A 109 -4.84 9.53 15.42
CA VAL A 109 -6.23 9.65 15.83
C VAL A 109 -6.43 8.84 17.10
N GLN A 110 -7.11 9.44 18.07
CA GLN A 110 -7.44 8.82 19.34
C GLN A 110 -8.94 8.58 19.45
N TYR A 111 -9.31 7.38 19.86
CA TYR A 111 -10.67 7.02 20.25
C TYR A 111 -10.65 6.54 21.70
N ILE A 112 -11.66 6.92 22.48
CA ILE A 112 -11.87 6.39 23.83
C ILE A 112 -13.13 5.54 23.77
N ASP A 113 -13.01 4.26 24.09
CA ASP A 113 -14.15 3.34 24.09
C ASP A 113 -15.10 3.65 25.27
N PRO A 114 -16.33 3.10 25.29
CA PRO A 114 -17.25 3.27 26.41
C PRO A 114 -16.73 2.74 27.75
N HIS A 115 -15.68 1.91 27.74
CA HIS A 115 -15.03 1.36 28.91
C HIS A 115 -13.86 2.24 29.42
N GLY A 116 -13.55 3.35 28.73
CA GLY A 116 -12.47 4.28 29.06
C GLY A 116 -11.09 3.91 28.51
N VAL A 117 -10.99 2.86 27.68
CA VAL A 117 -9.75 2.44 27.03
C VAL A 117 -9.43 3.36 25.87
N ARG A 118 -8.19 3.84 25.81
CA ARG A 118 -7.69 4.73 24.76
C ARG A 118 -7.08 3.91 23.63
N HIS A 119 -7.68 4.00 22.44
CA HIS A 119 -7.21 3.40 21.20
C HIS A 119 -6.54 4.47 20.32
N ILE A 120 -5.34 4.16 19.82
CA ILE A 120 -4.58 5.06 18.94
C ILE A 120 -4.50 4.44 17.55
N PHE A 121 -4.97 5.19 16.55
CA PHE A 121 -4.99 4.82 15.15
C PHE A 121 -4.08 5.74 14.35
N LYS A 122 -3.44 5.21 13.31
CA LYS A 122 -2.56 5.96 12.40
C LYS A 122 -3.16 6.01 11.00
N SER A 123 -3.24 7.19 10.40
CA SER A 123 -3.67 7.32 9.01
C SER A 123 -2.65 6.73 8.03
N PRO A 124 -3.05 6.50 6.77
CA PRO A 124 -2.11 6.31 5.68
C PRO A 124 -1.11 7.47 5.59
N SER A 125 0.09 7.19 5.07
CA SER A 125 1.14 8.19 4.88
C SER A 125 0.74 9.24 3.82
N LEU A 126 0.65 10.49 4.25
CA LEU A 126 0.34 11.68 3.47
C LEU A 126 1.64 12.34 2.98
N ARG A 127 1.65 12.80 1.73
CA ARG A 127 2.87 13.32 1.07
C ARG A 127 3.20 14.78 1.42
N ILE A 128 2.21 15.61 1.75
CA ILE A 128 2.37 17.08 1.79
C ILE A 128 1.49 17.69 2.89
N PHE A 129 1.56 17.17 4.12
CA PHE A 129 0.58 17.63 5.10
C PHE A 129 1.13 17.74 6.53
N ARG A 130 1.27 18.99 6.98
CA ARG A 130 1.35 19.37 8.39
C ARG A 130 0.47 20.61 8.56
N ASP A 131 -0.84 20.40 8.70
CA ASP A 131 -1.75 21.47 9.07
C ASP A 131 -2.18 21.27 10.54
N PRO A 132 -1.72 22.14 11.45
CA PRO A 132 -2.16 22.13 12.84
C PRO A 132 -3.67 22.29 12.99
N GLU A 133 -4.38 22.86 12.00
CA GLU A 133 -5.84 23.05 12.05
C GLU A 133 -6.62 21.72 12.00
N LEU A 134 -5.97 20.59 11.70
CA LEU A 134 -6.61 19.29 11.82
C LEU A 134 -6.69 18.78 13.27
N ILE A 135 -5.86 19.29 14.18
CA ILE A 135 -5.84 18.84 15.58
C ILE A 135 -7.19 19.20 16.23
N GLY A 136 -7.80 18.23 16.91
CA GLY A 136 -9.13 18.35 17.51
C GLY A 136 -10.30 18.07 16.56
N LYS A 137 -10.05 17.87 15.26
CA LYS A 137 -11.13 17.45 14.34
C LYS A 137 -11.51 16.00 14.58
N LYS A 138 -12.81 15.71 14.48
CA LYS A 138 -13.33 14.35 14.49
C LYS A 138 -13.21 13.73 13.11
N VAL A 139 -12.76 12.49 13.07
CA VAL A 139 -12.53 11.73 11.85
C VAL A 139 -13.09 10.32 12.00
N LYS A 140 -13.62 9.77 10.91
CA LYS A 140 -14.16 8.41 10.89
C LYS A 140 -13.01 7.41 10.82
N VAL A 141 -12.99 6.51 11.80
CA VAL A 141 -12.09 5.35 11.82
C VAL A 141 -12.95 4.11 11.61
N TYR A 142 -12.84 3.52 10.42
CA TYR A 142 -13.50 2.26 10.10
C TYR A 142 -12.74 1.14 10.78
N VAL A 143 -13.43 0.35 11.58
CA VAL A 143 -12.85 -0.74 12.39
C VAL A 143 -13.59 -2.04 12.07
N GLU A 144 -12.86 -3.14 12.11
CA GLU A 144 -13.45 -4.48 12.07
C GLU A 144 -14.05 -4.74 13.46
N ASP A 145 -15.39 -4.83 13.56
CA ASP A 145 -16.21 -4.98 14.78
C ASP A 145 -15.44 -5.10 16.12
N ASP A 146 -14.94 -6.30 16.45
CA ASP A 146 -14.26 -6.63 17.72
C ASP A 146 -12.72 -6.55 17.66
N ASN A 147 -12.15 -6.16 16.51
CA ASN A 147 -10.72 -6.18 16.26
C ASN A 147 -10.17 -4.84 15.77
N PHE A 148 -9.82 -3.99 16.73
CA PHE A 148 -9.12 -2.72 16.50
C PHE A 148 -7.72 -2.85 15.86
N LYS A 149 -7.19 -4.06 15.61
CA LYS A 149 -5.94 -4.24 14.86
C LYS A 149 -6.10 -3.94 13.36
N HIS A 150 -7.31 -4.08 12.82
CA HIS A 150 -7.59 -3.79 11.42
C HIS A 150 -8.52 -2.59 11.34
N TYR A 151 -7.95 -1.48 10.88
CA TYR A 151 -8.65 -0.22 10.81
C TYR A 151 -8.24 0.58 9.58
N TYR A 152 -9.11 1.48 9.16
CA TYR A 152 -8.85 2.46 8.12
C TYR A 152 -9.32 3.84 8.61
N VAL A 153 -8.41 4.80 8.66
CA VAL A 153 -8.73 6.19 9.00
C VAL A 153 -9.03 6.94 7.71
N ASP A 154 -10.27 7.40 7.57
CA ASP A 154 -10.70 8.19 6.42
C ASP A 154 -10.37 9.66 6.63
N VAL A 155 -9.23 10.07 6.09
CA VAL A 155 -8.73 11.43 6.19
C VAL A 155 -9.18 12.32 5.02
N ASP A 156 -9.81 11.75 3.99
CA ASP A 156 -10.15 12.49 2.76
C ASP A 156 -11.24 13.54 3.03
N GLU A 157 -12.12 13.30 4.01
CA GLU A 157 -13.18 14.22 4.41
C GLU A 157 -12.67 15.46 5.16
N ILE A 158 -11.56 15.32 5.90
CA ILE A 158 -10.99 16.40 6.72
C ILE A 158 -9.89 17.18 6.00
N LEU A 159 -9.36 16.64 4.89
CA LEU A 159 -8.28 17.26 4.14
C LEU A 159 -8.80 18.39 3.24
N PRO A 160 -8.27 19.63 3.37
CA PRO A 160 -8.57 20.71 2.44
C PRO A 160 -8.15 20.37 1.00
N LYS A 161 -8.96 20.81 0.03
CA LYS A 161 -8.70 20.63 -1.40
C LYS A 161 -7.66 21.65 -1.86
N TYR A 162 -6.51 21.19 -2.31
CA TYR A 162 -5.47 22.07 -2.88
C TYR A 162 -5.31 21.85 -4.39
N VAL A 163 -5.01 22.95 -5.08
CA VAL A 163 -4.55 22.96 -6.47
C VAL A 163 -3.09 23.44 -6.45
N GLU A 164 -2.15 22.53 -6.69
CA GLU A 164 -0.77 22.92 -6.97
C GLU A 164 -0.73 23.64 -8.33
N HIS A 165 -0.12 24.83 -8.35
CA HIS A 165 0.20 25.57 -9.57
C HIS A 165 1.66 25.32 -9.92
#